data_AF-A0A5S4G903-F1
#
_entry.id   AF-A0A5S4G903-F1
#
_cell.length_a   1.000
_cell.length_b   1.000
_cell.length_c   1.000
_cell.angle_alpha   90.00
_cell.angle_beta   90.00
_cell.angle_gamma   90.00
#
_symmetry.space_group_name_H-M   'P 1'
#
loop_
_entity.id
_entity.type
_entity.pdbx_description
1 polymer ?
#
loop_
_entity_poly.entity_id
_entity_poly.type
_entity_poly.pdbx_seq_one_letter_code
_entity_poly.pdbx_strand_id
1 'polypeptide(L)'
;MTGTTGSTTGSRVRDPIIGDLKTTLRALKLGKMLDTLPERLALAQQRQLGHADYGALILGPVGTGKTHLATALGHIVVRRRYTTVVARADELFKRLKVARLDNSVETEMRRLAHVQLLIIDDFALKGLGQIETADFYELVVERHRKAATVMTSNREPGEWLAMMADPLLAQSAVDRLVSAAHVLIVERSLSWPTLIKVHSRSSGLS
;
A
#
# COMPACT_ATOMS: atom_id res chain seq x y z
N MET A 1 11.37 -33.05 46.60
CA MET A 1 12.59 -32.59 45.91
C MET A 1 12.98 -33.72 44.98
N THR A 2 12.99 -33.66 43.65
CA THR A 2 13.26 -32.58 42.70
C THR A 2 12.49 -32.88 41.40
N GLY A 3 11.69 -31.92 40.91
CA GLY A 3 11.02 -32.01 39.62
C GLY A 3 11.93 -31.51 38.50
N THR A 4 12.14 -32.36 37.50
CA THR A 4 12.93 -32.10 36.29
C THR A 4 12.12 -31.22 35.34
N THR A 5 12.51 -29.95 35.17
CA THR A 5 11.96 -29.07 34.14
C THR A 5 12.75 -29.23 32.84
N GLY A 6 12.17 -29.96 31.88
CA GLY A 6 12.65 -29.98 30.50
C GLY A 6 12.38 -28.62 29.85
N SER A 7 13.44 -27.88 29.53
CA SER A 7 13.36 -26.65 28.75
C SER A 7 13.23 -27.00 27.26
N THR A 8 12.01 -26.94 26.72
CA THR A 8 11.78 -27.06 25.27
C THR A 8 12.31 -25.82 24.57
N THR A 9 13.39 -26.00 23.82
CA THR A 9 14.05 -24.97 23.00
C THR A 9 13.12 -24.58 21.85
N GLY A 10 12.40 -23.47 22.00
CA GLY A 10 11.59 -22.89 20.91
C GLY A 10 12.50 -22.42 19.78
N SER A 11 12.59 -23.20 18.70
CA SER A 11 13.31 -22.80 17.48
C SER A 11 12.64 -21.56 16.89
N ARG A 12 13.23 -20.38 17.08
CA ARG A 12 12.82 -19.17 16.33
C ARG A 12 13.08 -19.43 14.86
N VAL A 13 12.04 -19.80 14.12
CA VAL A 13 12.05 -19.76 12.65
C VAL A 13 12.42 -18.33 12.27
N ARG A 14 13.65 -18.12 11.77
CA ARG A 14 14.05 -16.84 11.22
C ARG A 14 13.22 -16.66 9.95
N ASP A 15 12.16 -15.86 10.02
CA ASP A 15 11.40 -15.49 8.84
C ASP A 15 12.34 -14.72 7.90
N PRO A 16 12.78 -15.31 6.77
CA PRO A 16 13.74 -14.66 5.87
C PRO A 16 13.17 -13.37 5.30
N ILE A 17 11.85 -13.20 5.30
CA ILE A 17 11.19 -11.99 4.82
C ILE A 17 11.32 -10.85 5.81
N ILE A 18 11.35 -11.12 7.12
CA ILE A 18 11.71 -10.07 8.08
C ILE A 18 13.14 -9.61 7.82
N GLY A 19 14.04 -10.50 7.37
CA GLY A 19 15.39 -10.16 6.94
C GLY A 19 15.42 -9.27 5.69
N ASP A 20 14.76 -9.70 4.60
CA ASP A 20 14.69 -8.96 3.33
C ASP A 20 13.99 -7.60 3.52
N LEU A 21 12.90 -7.55 4.27
CA LEU A 21 12.17 -6.33 4.60
C LEU A 21 13.03 -5.38 5.44
N LYS A 22 13.72 -5.88 6.48
CA LYS A 22 14.66 -5.08 7.28
C LYS A 22 15.79 -4.51 6.43
N THR A 23 16.37 -5.31 5.55
CA THR A 23 17.44 -4.89 4.64
C THR A 23 16.94 -3.80 3.69
N THR A 24 15.78 -4.01 3.10
CA THR A 24 15.12 -3.05 2.19
C THR A 24 14.80 -1.73 2.90
N LEU A 25 14.16 -1.79 4.07
CA LEU A 25 13.82 -0.58 4.85
C LEU A 25 15.07 0.17 5.29
N ARG A 26 16.15 -0.52 5.66
CA ARG A 26 17.44 0.12 5.98
C ARG A 26 18.07 0.78 4.76
N ALA A 27 18.13 0.09 3.62
CA ALA A 27 18.64 0.64 2.37
C ALA A 27 17.89 1.91 1.95
N LEU A 28 16.59 1.95 2.23
CA LEU A 28 15.73 3.10 1.96
C LEU A 28 15.75 4.18 3.04
N LYS A 29 16.57 4.05 4.09
CA LYS A 29 16.58 4.93 5.27
C LYS A 29 15.23 5.02 6.00
N LEU A 30 14.37 4.03 5.79
CA LEU A 30 13.06 3.84 6.42
C LEU A 30 13.13 2.89 7.62
N GLY A 31 14.31 2.74 8.23
CA GLY A 31 14.52 1.84 9.37
C GLY A 31 13.55 2.10 10.53
N LYS A 32 13.08 3.34 10.72
CA LYS A 32 12.07 3.69 11.74
C LYS A 32 10.71 3.03 11.52
N MET A 33 10.39 2.60 10.30
CA MET A 33 9.18 1.79 10.05
C MET A 33 9.25 0.43 10.75
N LEU A 34 10.46 -0.06 11.05
CA LEU A 34 10.63 -1.30 11.81
C LEU A 34 10.10 -1.18 13.24
N ASP A 35 10.07 0.03 13.79
CA ASP A 35 9.64 0.29 15.17
C ASP A 35 8.11 0.11 15.31
N THR A 36 7.35 0.32 14.23
CA THR A 36 5.90 0.12 14.21
C THR A 36 5.49 -1.31 13.85
N LEU A 37 6.41 -2.14 13.33
CA LEU A 37 6.09 -3.51 12.90
C LEU A 37 5.57 -4.41 14.03
N PRO A 38 6.12 -4.40 15.26
CA PRO A 38 5.62 -5.27 16.34
C PRO A 38 4.17 -4.97 16.70
N GLU A 39 3.82 -3.70 16.87
CA GLU A 39 2.46 -3.27 17.17
C GLU A 39 1.49 -3.65 16.05
N ARG A 40 1.90 -3.47 14.79
CA ARG A 40 1.08 -3.81 13.61
C ARG A 40 0.88 -5.31 13.45
N LEU A 41 1.90 -6.12 13.77
CA LEU A 41 1.78 -7.57 13.79
C LEU A 41 0.87 -8.04 14.92
N ALA A 42 0.96 -7.42 16.10
CA ALA A 42 0.06 -7.69 17.20
C ALA A 42 -1.40 -7.34 16.86
N LEU A 43 -1.63 -6.19 16.23
CA LEU A 43 -2.95 -5.79 15.72
C LEU A 43 -3.46 -6.78 14.66
N ALA A 44 -2.58 -7.25 13.77
CA ALA A 44 -2.88 -8.28 12.77
C ALA A 44 -3.44 -9.54 13.40
N GLN A 45 -2.71 -10.03 14.40
CA GLN A 45 -3.01 -11.26 15.10
C GLN A 45 -4.29 -11.10 15.91
N GLN A 46 -4.44 -9.98 16.62
CA GLN A 46 -5.62 -9.70 17.45
C GLN A 46 -6.89 -9.60 16.61
N ARG A 47 -6.83 -8.90 15.47
CA ARG A 47 -7.98 -8.67 14.59
C ARG A 47 -8.13 -9.72 13.48
N GLN A 48 -7.28 -10.75 13.48
CA GLN A 48 -7.23 -11.80 12.44
C GLN A 48 -7.19 -11.21 11.03
N LEU A 49 -6.47 -10.10 10.88
CA LEU A 49 -6.38 -9.37 9.62
C LEU A 49 -5.63 -10.22 8.60
N GLY A 50 -6.27 -10.50 7.48
CA GLY A 50 -5.66 -11.21 6.36
C GLY A 50 -4.71 -10.29 5.59
N HIS A 51 -3.95 -10.84 4.66
CA HIS A 51 -3.08 -10.03 3.78
C HIS A 51 -3.85 -8.93 3.01
N ALA A 52 -5.15 -9.14 2.78
CA ALA A 52 -6.07 -8.21 2.15
C ALA A 52 -6.29 -6.90 2.93
N ASP A 53 -6.09 -6.92 4.25
CA ASP A 53 -6.38 -5.79 5.15
C ASP A 53 -5.18 -4.85 5.36
N TYR A 54 -4.08 -5.07 4.64
CA TYR A 54 -2.80 -4.38 4.81
C TYR A 54 -2.42 -3.46 3.64
N GLY A 55 -3.38 -2.67 3.14
CA GLY A 55 -3.07 -1.61 2.18
C GLY A 55 -2.09 -0.56 2.75
N ALA A 56 -1.46 0.22 1.88
CA ALA A 56 -0.62 1.34 2.29
C ALA A 56 -0.74 2.54 1.36
N LEU A 57 -0.76 3.74 1.93
CA LEU A 57 -0.63 4.99 1.19
C LEU A 57 0.73 5.59 1.51
N ILE A 58 1.62 5.64 0.54
CA ILE A 58 2.97 6.18 0.67
C ILE A 58 2.97 7.59 0.09
N LEU A 59 2.94 8.59 0.96
CA LEU A 59 2.73 9.99 0.63
C LEU A 59 4.00 10.81 0.87
N GLY A 60 4.17 11.90 0.13
CA GLY A 60 5.23 12.87 0.40
C GLY A 60 5.88 13.44 -0.87
N PRO A 61 6.79 14.40 -0.75
CA PRO A 61 7.32 15.15 -1.89
C PRO A 61 7.99 14.30 -2.97
N VAL A 62 8.20 14.88 -4.15
CA VAL A 62 8.96 14.25 -5.23
C VAL A 62 10.39 13.95 -4.76
N GLY A 63 10.94 12.82 -5.18
CA GLY A 63 12.33 12.44 -4.89
C GLY A 63 12.58 11.89 -3.49
N THR A 64 11.54 11.57 -2.71
CA THR A 64 11.70 10.97 -1.37
C THR A 64 11.78 9.43 -1.35
N GLY A 65 11.72 8.77 -2.51
CA GLY A 65 11.88 7.32 -2.64
C GLY A 65 10.61 6.48 -2.52
N LYS A 66 9.42 7.09 -2.61
CA LYS A 66 8.11 6.42 -2.50
C LYS A 66 7.94 5.26 -3.48
N THR A 67 8.21 5.49 -4.77
CA THR A 67 8.17 4.46 -5.83
C THR A 67 9.12 3.30 -5.52
N HIS A 68 10.33 3.60 -5.05
CA HIS A 68 11.32 2.58 -4.71
C HIS A 68 10.83 1.71 -3.54
N LEU A 69 10.23 2.32 -2.51
CA LEU A 69 9.63 1.58 -1.41
C LEU A 69 8.49 0.68 -1.88
N ALA A 70 7.53 1.22 -2.64
CA ALA A 70 6.40 0.45 -3.14
C ALA A 70 6.85 -0.73 -4.01
N THR A 71 7.81 -0.49 -4.91
CA THR A 71 8.38 -1.52 -5.79
C THR A 71 9.14 -2.58 -5.01
N ALA A 72 9.92 -2.20 -3.99
CA ALA A 72 10.65 -3.15 -3.17
C ALA A 72 9.70 -4.04 -2.33
N LEU A 73 8.59 -3.48 -1.82
CA LEU A 73 7.51 -4.27 -1.23
C LEU A 73 6.94 -5.26 -2.25
N GLY A 74 6.64 -4.81 -3.48
CA GLY A 74 6.19 -5.67 -4.58
C GLY A 74 7.15 -6.84 -4.84
N HIS A 75 8.46 -6.58 -4.90
CA HIS A 75 9.47 -7.64 -5.07
C HIS A 75 9.44 -8.69 -3.96
N ILE A 76 9.28 -8.28 -2.70
CA ILE A 76 9.18 -9.20 -1.56
C ILE A 76 7.91 -10.07 -1.70
N VAL A 77 6.79 -9.48 -2.11
CA VAL A 77 5.52 -10.19 -2.30
C VAL A 77 5.59 -11.20 -3.45
N VAL A 78 6.20 -10.82 -4.58
CA VAL A 78 6.41 -11.72 -5.73
C VAL A 78 7.32 -12.91 -5.37
N ARG A 79 8.36 -12.69 -4.55
CA ARG A 79 9.24 -13.78 -4.06
C ARG A 79 8.47 -14.82 -3.24
N ARG A 80 7.35 -14.42 -2.61
CA ARG A 80 6.43 -15.32 -1.90
C ARG A 80 5.36 -15.95 -2.81
N ARG A 81 5.48 -15.82 -4.13
CA ARG A 81 4.54 -16.38 -5.14
C ARG A 81 3.13 -15.80 -5.10
N TYR A 82 2.96 -14.60 -4.56
CA TYR A 82 1.68 -13.89 -4.63
C TYR A 82 1.55 -13.10 -5.93
N THR A 83 0.35 -13.12 -6.51
CA THR A 83 0.06 -12.37 -7.74
C THR A 83 0.14 -10.87 -7.46
N THR A 84 0.98 -10.16 -8.23
CA THR A 84 1.26 -8.74 -8.01
C THR A 84 1.18 -8.00 -9.32
N VAL A 85 0.55 -6.82 -9.31
CA VAL A 85 0.56 -5.87 -10.42
C VAL A 85 1.14 -4.56 -9.92
N VAL A 86 2.05 -3.99 -10.70
CA VAL A 86 2.61 -2.66 -10.48
C VAL A 86 2.35 -1.85 -11.75
N ALA A 87 1.80 -0.65 -11.60
CA ALA A 87 1.60 0.28 -12.71
C ALA A 87 1.67 1.72 -12.21
N ARG A 88 2.14 2.64 -13.07
CA ARG A 88 1.90 4.07 -12.86
C ARG A 88 0.41 4.36 -13.07
N ALA A 89 -0.15 5.30 -12.31
CA ALA A 89 -1.57 5.63 -12.36
C ALA A 89 -2.01 6.05 -13.77
N ASP A 90 -1.23 6.90 -14.45
CA ASP A 90 -1.49 7.35 -15.82
C ASP A 90 -1.49 6.20 -16.84
N GLU A 91 -0.56 5.25 -16.70
CA GLU A 91 -0.51 4.05 -17.55
C GLU A 91 -1.69 3.11 -17.29
N LEU A 92 -2.10 2.95 -16.03
CA LEU A 92 -3.24 2.13 -15.64
C LEU A 92 -4.53 2.68 -16.26
N PHE A 93 -4.80 3.97 -16.11
CA PHE A 93 -5.99 4.60 -16.70
C PHE A 93 -5.95 4.63 -18.22
N LYS A 94 -4.77 4.86 -18.82
CA LYS A 94 -4.60 4.73 -20.27
C LYS A 94 -4.91 3.32 -20.75
N ARG A 95 -4.49 2.29 -20.01
CA ARG A 95 -4.79 0.89 -20.33
C ARG A 95 -6.28 0.58 -20.23
N LEU A 96 -6.96 1.04 -19.18
CA LEU A 96 -8.41 0.89 -19.05
C LEU A 96 -9.17 1.60 -20.18
N LYS A 97 -8.68 2.77 -20.61
CA LYS A 97 -9.23 3.48 -21.78
C LYS A 97 -9.07 2.67 -23.07
N VAL A 98 -7.89 2.08 -23.31
CA VAL A 98 -7.66 1.20 -24.48
C VAL A 98 -8.54 -0.05 -24.40
N ALA A 99 -8.61 -0.69 -23.23
CA ALA A 99 -9.43 -1.87 -22.99
C ALA A 99 -10.93 -1.60 -23.22
N ARG A 100 -11.36 -0.34 -23.10
CA ARG A 100 -12.74 0.06 -23.41
C ARG A 100 -13.01 0.12 -24.90
N LEU A 101 -12.00 0.48 -25.70
CA LEU A 101 -12.11 0.55 -27.16
C LEU A 101 -12.14 -0.83 -27.83
N ASP A 102 -11.51 -1.83 -27.20
CA ASP A 102 -11.48 -3.21 -27.69
C ASP A 102 -12.45 -4.15 -26.93
N ASN A 103 -13.33 -3.59 -26.09
CA ASN A 103 -14.32 -4.30 -25.26
C ASN A 103 -13.72 -5.30 -24.24
N SER A 104 -12.46 -5.14 -23.83
CA SER A 104 -11.80 -5.97 -22.81
C SER A 104 -11.75 -5.34 -21.40
N VAL A 105 -12.36 -4.17 -21.20
CA VAL A 105 -12.25 -3.41 -19.93
C VAL A 105 -12.69 -4.22 -18.71
N GLU A 106 -13.76 -5.00 -18.80
CA GLU A 106 -14.23 -5.83 -17.68
C GLU A 106 -13.21 -6.92 -17.31
N THR A 107 -12.50 -7.46 -18.31
CA THR A 107 -11.45 -8.46 -18.08
C THR A 107 -10.27 -7.83 -17.36
N GLU A 108 -9.85 -6.64 -17.78
CA GLU A 108 -8.75 -5.92 -17.12
C GLU A 108 -9.14 -5.47 -15.70
N MET A 109 -10.35 -4.94 -15.50
CA MET A 109 -10.87 -4.58 -14.18
C MET A 109 -10.93 -5.80 -13.25
N ARG A 110 -11.44 -6.93 -13.72
CA ARG A 110 -11.42 -8.19 -12.95
C ARG A 110 -10.00 -8.61 -12.59
N ARG A 111 -9.06 -8.56 -13.53
CA ARG A 111 -7.65 -8.88 -13.28
C ARG A 111 -7.06 -7.99 -12.19
N LEU A 112 -7.27 -6.67 -12.29
CA LEU A 112 -6.81 -5.69 -11.31
C LEU A 112 -7.51 -5.85 -9.95
N ALA A 113 -8.78 -6.24 -9.91
CA ALA A 113 -9.52 -6.46 -8.66
C ALA A 113 -9.05 -7.71 -7.90
N HIS A 114 -8.59 -8.75 -8.60
CA HIS A 114 -8.29 -10.07 -7.98
C HIS A 114 -6.80 -10.32 -7.70
N VAL A 115 -5.87 -9.51 -8.22
CA VAL A 115 -4.45 -9.67 -7.86
C VAL A 115 -4.25 -9.41 -6.37
N GLN A 116 -3.41 -10.22 -5.73
CA GLN A 116 -3.23 -10.19 -4.28
C GLN A 116 -2.57 -8.90 -3.80
N LEU A 117 -1.69 -8.32 -4.61
CA LEU A 117 -1.14 -6.99 -4.41
C LEU A 117 -1.29 -6.16 -5.68
N LEU A 118 -1.93 -5.00 -5.55
CA LEU A 118 -1.94 -3.96 -6.58
C LEU A 118 -1.14 -2.76 -6.07
N ILE A 119 -0.12 -2.36 -6.81
CA ILE A 119 0.63 -1.13 -6.59
C ILE A 119 0.27 -0.11 -7.68
N ILE A 120 -0.31 1.02 -7.27
CA ILE A 120 -0.59 2.17 -8.14
C ILE A 120 0.39 3.30 -7.78
N ASP A 121 1.36 3.51 -8.65
CA ASP A 121 2.42 4.51 -8.43
C ASP A 121 2.00 5.88 -9.00
N ASP A 122 2.47 6.96 -8.36
CA ASP A 122 2.30 8.34 -8.83
C ASP A 122 0.84 8.78 -9.03
N PHE A 123 -0.02 8.43 -8.07
CA PHE A 123 -1.43 8.77 -8.12
C PHE A 123 -1.68 10.28 -8.02
N ALA A 124 -2.68 10.75 -8.79
CA ALA A 124 -3.14 12.14 -8.84
C ALA A 124 -2.06 13.18 -9.20
N LEU A 125 -1.04 12.78 -9.99
CA LEU A 125 -0.15 13.75 -10.66
C LEU A 125 -0.89 14.62 -11.69
N LYS A 126 -1.89 14.04 -12.35
CA LYS A 126 -2.80 14.71 -13.28
C LYS A 126 -4.24 14.56 -12.80
N GLY A 127 -5.13 15.43 -13.26
CA GLY A 127 -6.56 15.32 -12.99
C GLY A 127 -7.15 14.06 -13.64
N LEU A 128 -8.11 13.44 -12.96
CA LEU A 128 -8.86 12.31 -13.44
C LEU A 128 -10.21 12.81 -13.97
N GLY A 129 -10.50 12.52 -15.23
CA GLY A 129 -11.80 12.77 -15.84
C GLY A 129 -12.88 11.83 -15.30
N GLN A 130 -14.14 12.02 -15.73
CA GLN A 130 -15.29 11.24 -15.22
C GLN A 130 -15.09 9.72 -15.32
N ILE A 131 -14.59 9.24 -16.46
CA ILE A 131 -14.34 7.80 -16.68
C ILE A 131 -13.25 7.30 -15.73
N GLU A 132 -12.16 8.04 -15.56
CA GLU A 132 -11.03 7.63 -14.73
C GLU A 132 -11.39 7.66 -13.24
N THR A 133 -12.22 8.63 -12.81
CA THR A 133 -12.79 8.66 -11.46
C THR A 133 -13.72 7.46 -11.22
N ALA A 134 -14.58 7.12 -12.19
CA ALA A 134 -15.47 5.97 -12.09
C ALA A 134 -14.67 4.64 -12.02
N ASP A 135 -13.66 4.48 -12.87
CA ASP A 135 -12.77 3.31 -12.89
C ASP A 135 -12.04 3.14 -11.57
N PHE A 136 -11.50 4.24 -11.04
CA PHE A 136 -10.84 4.23 -9.76
C PHE A 136 -11.80 3.83 -8.64
N TYR A 137 -13.00 4.40 -8.62
CA TYR A 137 -14.03 4.07 -7.63
C TYR A 137 -14.40 2.59 -7.68
N GLU A 138 -14.71 2.05 -8.86
CA GLU A 138 -15.06 0.65 -9.04
C GLU A 138 -13.93 -0.27 -8.55
N LEU A 139 -12.69 0.02 -8.95
CA LEU A 139 -11.52 -0.75 -8.53
C LEU A 139 -11.32 -0.72 -7.01
N VAL A 140 -11.50 0.44 -6.38
CA VAL A 140 -11.38 0.59 -4.93
C VAL A 140 -12.48 -0.18 -4.20
N VAL A 141 -13.73 -0.06 -4.66
CA VAL A 141 -14.87 -0.78 -4.07
C VAL A 141 -14.67 -2.28 -4.16
N GLU A 142 -14.25 -2.79 -5.32
CA GLU A 142 -14.06 -4.22 -5.50
C GLU A 142 -12.91 -4.78 -4.65
N ARG A 143 -11.85 -4.00 -4.45
CA ARG A 143 -10.69 -4.42 -3.66
C ARG A 143 -10.83 -4.19 -2.16
N HIS A 144 -11.76 -3.34 -1.72
CA HIS A 144 -11.89 -2.92 -0.33
C HIS A 144 -12.07 -4.13 0.61
N ARG A 145 -11.09 -4.33 1.50
CA ARG A 145 -10.99 -5.48 2.44
C ARG A 145 -11.00 -6.87 1.78
N LYS A 146 -10.72 -6.94 0.47
CA LYS A 146 -10.59 -8.21 -0.28
C LYS A 146 -9.16 -8.46 -0.77
N ALA A 147 -8.42 -7.41 -1.13
CA ALA A 147 -7.04 -7.52 -1.59
C ALA A 147 -6.22 -6.26 -1.29
N ALA A 148 -4.91 -6.42 -1.09
CA ALA A 148 -4.04 -5.33 -0.67
C ALA A 148 -3.80 -4.33 -1.81
N THR A 149 -3.98 -3.04 -1.52
CA THR A 149 -3.66 -1.96 -2.45
C THR A 149 -2.60 -1.05 -1.83
N VAL A 150 -1.51 -0.83 -2.55
CA VAL A 150 -0.47 0.13 -2.19
C VAL A 150 -0.52 1.26 -3.20
N MET A 151 -0.59 2.50 -2.72
CA MET A 151 -0.56 3.67 -3.59
C MET A 151 0.56 4.61 -3.18
N THR A 152 1.20 5.24 -4.16
CA THR A 152 2.11 6.35 -3.91
C THR A 152 1.52 7.65 -4.42
N SER A 153 1.77 8.78 -3.74
CA SER A 153 1.38 10.10 -4.24
C SER A 153 2.23 11.22 -3.67
N ASN A 154 2.37 12.30 -4.44
CA ASN A 154 2.92 13.57 -3.98
C ASN A 154 1.88 14.48 -3.32
N ARG A 155 0.62 14.04 -3.28
CA ARG A 155 -0.53 14.76 -2.76
C ARG A 155 -1.16 14.01 -1.59
N GLU A 156 -1.78 14.75 -0.69
CA GLU A 156 -2.59 14.18 0.38
C GLU A 156 -3.99 13.75 -0.13
N PRO A 157 -4.70 12.84 0.57
CA PRO A 157 -6.02 12.37 0.15
C PRO A 157 -7.04 13.48 -0.10
N GLY A 158 -7.02 14.56 0.70
CA GLY A 158 -7.90 15.71 0.51
C GLY A 158 -7.64 16.44 -0.82
N GLU A 159 -6.39 16.49 -1.28
CA GLU A 159 -6.05 17.07 -2.58
C GLU A 159 -6.50 16.16 -3.74
N TRP A 160 -6.53 14.83 -3.56
CA TRP A 160 -7.01 13.92 -4.60
C TRP A 160 -8.47 14.17 -4.96
N LEU A 161 -9.30 14.53 -3.97
CA LEU A 161 -10.71 14.87 -4.19
C LEU A 161 -10.85 16.01 -5.19
N ALA A 162 -10.00 17.04 -5.10
CA ALA A 162 -9.99 18.17 -6.03
C ALA A 162 -9.45 17.81 -7.42
N MET A 163 -8.73 16.69 -7.54
CA MET A 163 -8.20 16.20 -8.82
C MET A 163 -9.18 15.29 -9.56
N MET A 164 -10.30 14.90 -8.96
CA MET A 164 -11.28 13.98 -9.53
C MET A 164 -12.54 14.72 -10.00
N ALA A 165 -13.08 14.28 -11.14
CA ALA A 165 -14.21 14.96 -11.76
C ALA A 165 -15.56 14.75 -11.02
N ASP A 166 -15.76 13.59 -10.40
CA ASP A 166 -16.98 13.27 -9.64
C ASP A 166 -16.67 13.29 -8.12
N PRO A 167 -17.09 14.32 -7.37
CA PRO A 167 -16.79 14.45 -5.95
C PRO A 167 -17.39 13.33 -5.09
N LEU A 168 -18.55 12.78 -5.47
CA LEU A 168 -19.23 11.75 -4.69
C LEU A 168 -18.46 10.43 -4.78
N LEU A 169 -18.11 10.02 -6.01
CA LEU A 169 -17.31 8.82 -6.24
C LEU A 169 -15.91 8.98 -5.63
N ALA A 170 -15.30 10.16 -5.78
CA ALA A 170 -14.00 10.49 -5.21
C ALA A 170 -13.99 10.31 -3.69
N GLN A 171 -14.91 10.98 -2.97
CA GLN A 171 -15.00 10.91 -1.51
C GLN A 171 -15.17 9.47 -1.04
N SER A 172 -16.11 8.76 -1.67
CA SER A 172 -16.44 7.37 -1.37
C SER A 172 -15.24 6.42 -1.57
N ALA A 173 -14.46 6.59 -2.64
CA ALA A 173 -13.25 5.80 -2.89
C ALA A 173 -12.12 6.14 -1.91
N VAL A 174 -11.87 7.43 -1.69
CA VAL A 174 -10.79 7.89 -0.81
C VAL A 174 -11.01 7.44 0.64
N ASP A 175 -12.23 7.52 1.16
CA ASP A 175 -12.54 7.07 2.52
C ASP A 175 -12.30 5.56 2.70
N ARG A 176 -12.67 4.75 1.70
CA ARG A 176 -12.40 3.31 1.71
C ARG A 176 -10.91 3.00 1.65
N LEU A 177 -10.15 3.71 0.83
CA LEU A 177 -8.70 3.52 0.76
C LEU A 177 -8.02 3.92 2.07
N VAL A 178 -8.32 5.12 2.59
CA VAL A 178 -7.68 5.63 3.81
C VAL A 178 -8.04 4.76 5.02
N SER A 179 -9.29 4.29 5.13
CA SER A 179 -9.70 3.41 6.23
C SER A 179 -9.11 2.00 6.16
N ALA A 180 -8.80 1.50 4.96
CA ALA A 180 -8.20 0.18 4.75
C ALA A 180 -6.67 0.20 4.59
N ALA A 181 -6.04 1.38 4.66
CA ALA A 181 -4.61 1.54 4.41
C ALA A 181 -3.86 2.17 5.56
N HIS A 182 -2.61 1.74 5.72
CA HIS A 182 -1.66 2.45 6.55
C HIS A 182 -1.07 3.64 5.80
N VAL A 183 -1.24 4.83 6.36
CA VAL A 183 -0.67 6.05 5.79
C VAL A 183 0.77 6.21 6.26
N LEU A 184 1.69 6.16 5.31
CA LEU A 184 3.11 6.41 5.48
C LEU A 184 3.46 7.75 4.83
N ILE A 185 3.79 8.74 5.65
CA ILE A 185 4.31 10.02 5.17
C ILE A 185 5.83 9.94 5.10
N VAL A 186 6.42 10.26 3.94
CA VAL A 186 7.85 10.23 3.65
C VAL A 186 8.34 11.65 3.42
N GLU A 187 8.93 12.23 4.45
CA GLU A 187 9.47 13.59 4.41
C GLU A 187 10.93 13.62 3.95
N ARG A 188 11.32 14.70 3.26
CA ARG A 188 12.73 14.99 2.96
C ARG A 188 13.35 15.68 4.17
N SER A 189 14.29 15.01 4.85
CA SER A 189 15.09 15.63 5.91
C SER A 189 16.31 16.34 5.29
N LEU A 190 16.37 17.67 5.49
CA LEU A 190 17.52 18.52 5.11
C LEU A 190 18.63 18.52 6.17
N SER A 191 18.45 17.85 7.31
CA SER A 191 19.47 17.73 8.36
C SER A 191 20.26 16.42 8.24
N TRP A 192 21.58 16.53 8.37
CA TRP A 192 22.46 15.37 8.32
C TRP A 192 22.40 14.53 9.62
N PRO A 193 22.46 13.18 9.54
CA PRO A 193 22.24 12.33 8.37
C PRO A 193 20.83 11.74 8.39
N THR A 194 19.91 12.40 7.66
CA THR A 194 18.69 11.84 7.05
C THR A 194 17.75 11.07 7.98
N LEU A 195 16.91 11.79 8.70
CA LEU A 195 15.75 11.21 9.38
C LEU A 195 14.53 11.29 8.46
N ILE A 196 14.13 10.19 7.82
CA ILE A 196 12.76 10.10 7.30
C ILE A 196 11.83 10.08 8.51
N LYS A 197 11.03 11.14 8.70
CA LYS A 197 9.95 11.11 9.68
C LYS A 197 8.81 10.32 9.07
N VAL A 198 8.63 9.11 9.58
CA VAL A 198 7.45 8.30 9.34
C VAL A 198 6.45 8.61 10.44
N HIS A 199 5.32 9.19 10.06
CA HIS A 199 4.17 9.28 10.94
C HIS A 199 3.11 8.31 10.43
N SER A 200 2.60 7.47 11.31
CA SER A 200 1.38 6.71 11.05
C SER A 200 0.19 7.46 11.63
N ARG A 201 -0.81 7.78 10.80
CA ARG A 201 -2.15 8.04 11.33
C ARG A 201 -2.82 6.68 11.49
N SER A 202 -3.09 6.28 12.73
CA SER A 202 -4.15 5.29 12.96
C SER A 202 -5.44 5.95 12.48
N SER A 203 -6.24 5.24 11.71
CA SER A 203 -7.62 5.63 11.42
C SER A 203 -8.39 5.60 12.75
N GLY A 204 -8.25 6.66 13.54
CA GLY A 204 -9.18 7.00 14.62
C GLY A 204 -10.47 7.44 13.96
N LEU A 205 -11.30 6.46 13.60
CA LEU A 205 -12.72 6.67 13.41
C LEU A 205 -13.37 6.09 14.67
N SER A 206 -13.58 6.97 15.64
CA SER A 206 -14.61 6.86 16.66
C SER A 206 -15.99 6.72 16.01
#